data_AF-A0ABC8Z8C4-F1
#
_entry.id   AF-A0ABC8Z8C4-F1
#
_cell.length_a   1.000
_cell.length_b   1.000
_cell.length_c   1.000
_cell.angle_alpha   90.00
_cell.angle_beta   90.00
_cell.angle_gamma   90.00
#
_symmetry.space_group_name_H-M   'P 1'
#
loop_
_entity.id
_entity.type
_entity.pdbx_description
1 polymer ?
#
loop_
_entity_poly.entity_id
_entity_poly.type
_entity_poly.pdbx_seq_one_letter_code
_entity_poly.pdbx_strand_id
1 'polypeptide(L)'
;MAIYRRSGGLGISEGCHMDDAYWMTRKKLMFDVFIEDYAVHRVMRQFGLRQVVPMALGDKVPKHVHEYKMQGPRKALPELMQRMQPWMDAWAQATHDRVTGQAPYDPTSYHVYLQWYVPRTRTRLVAIKHQPDQDVQPHARLYPGHAGRALHQAA
;
A
#
# COMPACT_ATOMS: atom_id res chain seq x y z
N MET A 1 -14.22 -10.98 18.50
CA MET A 1 -15.37 -10.72 17.60
C MET A 1 -15.14 -9.38 16.91
N ALA A 2 -14.97 -9.35 15.59
CA ALA A 2 -14.86 -8.09 14.86
C ALA A 2 -16.28 -7.55 14.63
N ILE A 3 -16.62 -6.43 15.25
CA ILE A 3 -17.88 -5.74 15.04
C ILE A 3 -17.73 -4.98 13.71
N TYR A 4 -18.56 -5.30 12.72
CA TYR A 4 -18.56 -4.63 11.42
C TYR A 4 -19.59 -3.50 11.45
N ARG A 5 -19.15 -2.26 11.26
CA ARG A 5 -20.06 -1.12 11.12
C ARG A 5 -20.31 -0.90 9.62
N ARG A 6 -21.55 -1.10 9.17
CA ARG A 6 -21.93 -0.81 7.78
C ARG A 6 -22.22 0.67 7.61
N SER A 7 -21.23 1.44 7.14
CA SER A 7 -21.45 2.76 6.55
C SER A 7 -21.31 2.64 5.03
N GLY A 8 -22.31 3.10 4.27
CA GLY A 8 -22.20 3.19 2.80
C GLY A 8 -22.07 1.86 2.02
N GLY A 9 -22.40 0.72 2.62
CA GLY A 9 -22.53 -0.56 1.91
C GLY A 9 -21.26 -1.42 1.76
N LEU A 10 -20.11 -1.03 2.33
CA LEU A 10 -18.83 -1.75 2.10
C LEU A 10 -18.24 -2.49 3.31
N GLY A 11 -18.89 -2.43 4.48
CA GLY A 11 -18.67 -3.38 5.59
C GLY A 11 -17.22 -3.53 6.07
N ILE A 12 -16.52 -2.42 6.32
CA ILE A 12 -15.19 -2.47 6.95
C ILE A 12 -15.30 -2.72 8.46
N SER A 13 -14.25 -3.29 9.06
CA SER A 13 -14.23 -3.58 10.49
C SER A 13 -14.19 -2.28 11.31
N GLU A 14 -14.73 -2.30 12.52
CA GLU A 14 -14.66 -1.16 13.44
C GLU A 14 -13.22 -0.70 13.71
N GLY A 15 -12.26 -1.64 13.75
CA GLY A 15 -10.84 -1.32 13.89
C GLY A 15 -10.30 -0.42 12.77
N CYS A 16 -10.82 -0.52 11.54
CA CYS A 16 -10.45 0.39 10.46
C CYS A 16 -10.92 1.83 10.70
N HIS A 17 -11.98 2.02 11.49
CA HIS A 17 -12.49 3.34 11.85
C HIS A 17 -11.74 3.99 13.02
N MET A 18 -11.11 3.20 13.89
CA MET A 18 -10.34 3.76 15.03
C MET A 18 -9.18 4.64 14.55
N ASP A 19 -8.54 4.26 13.45
CA ASP A 19 -7.38 4.94 12.88
C ASP A 19 -7.68 5.57 11.51
N ASP A 20 -8.93 5.97 11.25
CA ASP A 20 -9.38 6.51 9.95
C ASP A 20 -8.54 7.72 9.49
N ALA A 21 -8.06 8.54 10.42
CA ALA A 21 -7.21 9.68 10.14
C ALA A 21 -5.90 9.28 9.44
N TYR A 22 -5.30 8.15 9.81
CA TYR A 22 -4.11 7.63 9.14
C TYR A 22 -4.44 7.06 7.77
N TRP A 23 -5.59 6.39 7.63
CA TRP A 23 -6.08 5.94 6.32
C TRP A 23 -6.35 7.10 5.36
N MET A 24 -6.69 8.29 5.88
CA MET A 24 -6.93 9.49 5.09
C MET A 24 -5.69 10.37 4.88
N THR A 25 -4.51 9.95 5.32
CA THR A 25 -3.29 10.75 5.14
C THR A 25 -2.92 10.92 3.67
N ARG A 26 -2.32 12.06 3.31
CA ARG A 26 -1.69 12.29 2.01
C ARG A 26 -0.19 11.95 2.01
N LYS A 27 0.36 11.62 3.18
CA LYS A 27 1.77 11.24 3.34
C LYS A 27 2.06 9.86 2.74
N LYS A 28 3.34 9.59 2.47
CA LYS A 28 3.82 8.26 2.04
C LYS A 28 3.71 7.28 3.19
N LEU A 29 3.41 6.01 2.88
CA LEU A 29 3.38 4.99 3.92
C LEU A 29 4.80 4.71 4.38
N MET A 30 5.00 4.72 5.69
CA MET A 30 6.26 4.36 6.33
C MET A 30 6.04 3.11 7.17
N PHE A 31 6.81 2.06 6.90
CA PHE A 31 6.83 0.84 7.70
C PHE A 31 8.27 0.41 7.90
N ASP A 32 8.76 0.55 9.13
CA ASP A 32 10.17 0.35 9.47
C ASP A 32 11.09 1.18 8.55
N VAL A 33 11.88 0.56 7.69
CA VAL A 33 12.79 1.21 6.73
C VAL A 33 12.20 1.37 5.33
N PHE A 34 10.97 0.89 5.13
CA PHE A 34 10.30 0.87 3.85
C PHE A 34 9.36 2.06 3.72
N ILE A 35 9.47 2.75 2.58
CA ILE A 35 8.65 3.90 2.23
C ILE A 35 7.95 3.57 0.93
N GLU A 36 6.62 3.70 0.91
CA GLU A 36 5.82 3.37 -0.25
C GLU A 36 4.90 4.53 -0.67
N ASP A 37 4.63 4.58 -1.98
CA ASP A 37 3.63 5.48 -2.54
C ASP A 37 2.26 5.16 -1.93
N TYR A 38 1.70 6.13 -1.18
CA TYR A 38 0.34 6.00 -0.69
C TYR A 38 -0.67 6.65 -1.62
N ALA A 39 -1.70 5.88 -2.00
CA ALA A 39 -2.78 6.32 -2.85
C ALA A 39 -4.08 6.37 -2.04
N VAL A 40 -4.19 7.36 -1.15
CA VAL A 40 -5.34 7.56 -0.23
C VAL A 40 -6.70 7.38 -0.88
N HIS A 41 -6.83 7.83 -2.13
CA HIS A 41 -8.05 7.72 -2.91
C HIS A 41 -8.56 6.30 -3.18
N ARG A 42 -7.68 5.29 -3.16
CA ARG A 42 -8.11 3.89 -3.28
C ARG A 42 -8.89 3.45 -2.05
N VAL A 43 -8.51 3.98 -0.89
CA VAL A 43 -9.07 3.66 0.42
C VAL A 43 -10.31 4.48 0.71
N MET A 44 -10.39 5.73 0.25
CA MET A 44 -11.54 6.62 0.41
C MET A 44 -12.90 5.94 0.17
N ARG A 45 -13.03 5.14 -0.89
CA ARG A 45 -14.28 4.42 -1.20
C ARG A 45 -14.69 3.46 -0.08
N GLN A 46 -13.75 2.75 0.54
CA GLN A 46 -14.02 1.82 1.64
C GLN A 46 -14.62 2.52 2.87
N PHE A 47 -14.30 3.80 3.04
CA PHE A 47 -14.86 4.68 4.06
C PHE A 47 -16.12 5.44 3.60
N GLY A 48 -16.68 5.09 2.43
CA GLY A 48 -17.87 5.73 1.89
C GLY A 48 -17.62 7.15 1.35
N LEU A 49 -16.38 7.49 1.00
CA LEU A 49 -16.00 8.79 0.46
C LEU A 49 -15.81 8.74 -1.06
N ARG A 50 -16.20 9.81 -1.75
CA ARG A 50 -16.08 9.97 -3.19
C ARG A 50 -14.66 10.33 -3.61
N GLN A 51 -14.19 9.75 -4.71
CA GLN A 51 -12.92 10.10 -5.34
C GLN A 51 -13.12 11.31 -6.26
N VAL A 52 -12.39 12.41 -6.04
CA VAL A 52 -12.37 13.57 -6.94
C VAL A 52 -11.56 13.22 -8.18
N VAL A 53 -12.03 13.44 -9.39
CA VAL A 53 -11.27 13.12 -10.62
C VAL A 53 -11.10 14.40 -11.44
N PRO A 54 -9.88 14.76 -11.90
CA PRO A 54 -8.61 14.04 -11.76
C PRO A 54 -8.01 14.16 -10.35
N MET A 55 -7.29 13.13 -9.90
CA MET A 55 -6.60 13.17 -8.61
C MET A 55 -5.18 13.67 -8.74
N ALA A 56 -4.74 14.45 -7.76
CA ALA A 56 -3.34 14.74 -7.57
C ALA A 56 -2.61 13.44 -7.21
N LEU A 57 -1.97 12.82 -8.20
CA LEU A 57 -0.98 11.78 -7.97
C LEU A 57 0.25 12.50 -7.43
N GLY A 58 0.39 12.57 -6.11
CA GLY A 58 1.54 13.21 -5.47
C GLY A 58 2.86 12.61 -5.94
N ASP A 59 3.97 13.30 -5.64
CA ASP A 59 5.30 12.93 -6.12
C ASP A 59 5.65 11.49 -5.76
N LYS A 60 6.17 10.72 -6.72
CA LYS A 60 6.55 9.33 -6.48
C LYS A 60 7.71 9.25 -5.49
N VAL A 61 7.70 8.23 -4.64
CA VAL A 61 8.90 7.87 -3.87
C VAL A 61 10.07 7.65 -4.84
N PRO A 62 11.21 8.34 -4.66
CA PRO A 62 12.36 8.17 -5.54
C PRO A 62 12.86 6.73 -5.54
N LYS A 63 13.22 6.19 -6.71
CA LYS A 63 13.63 4.78 -6.88
C LYS A 63 14.72 4.33 -5.91
N HIS A 64 15.72 5.18 -5.66
CA HIS A 64 16.83 4.86 -4.76
C HIS A 64 16.41 4.58 -3.31
N VAL A 65 15.23 5.06 -2.88
CA VAL A 65 14.68 4.78 -1.54
C VAL A 65 14.34 3.30 -1.41
N HIS A 66 13.85 2.67 -2.49
CA HIS A 66 13.54 1.24 -2.53
C HIS A 66 14.76 0.35 -2.76
N GLU A 67 15.91 0.92 -3.13
CA GLU A 67 17.15 0.16 -3.35
C GLU A 67 17.82 -0.28 -2.05
N TYR A 68 17.35 0.22 -0.90
CA TYR A 68 17.83 -0.25 0.39
C TYR A 68 17.48 -1.73 0.60
N LYS A 69 18.51 -2.55 0.69
CA LYS A 69 18.39 -3.96 1.01
C LYS A 69 18.74 -4.16 2.47
N MET A 70 17.92 -4.93 3.18
CA MET A 70 18.24 -5.45 4.52
C MET A 70 19.31 -6.57 4.48
N GLN A 71 20.01 -6.72 3.36
CA GLN A 71 20.99 -7.78 3.11
C GLN A 71 22.39 -7.17 3.10
N GLY A 72 23.31 -7.75 3.89
CA GLY A 72 24.68 -7.26 4.05
C GLY A 72 24.94 -6.72 5.46
N PRO A 73 26.14 -6.13 5.72
CA PRO A 73 26.45 -5.50 6.99
C PRO A 73 25.40 -4.43 7.29
N ARG A 74 24.78 -4.48 8.48
CA ARG A 74 23.82 -3.45 8.87
C ARG A 74 24.54 -2.10 8.89
N LYS A 75 23.97 -1.12 8.17
CA LYS A 75 24.39 0.28 8.33
C LYS A 75 24.29 0.65 9.81
N ALA A 76 25.18 1.53 10.26
CA ALA A 76 25.12 2.02 11.63
C ALA A 76 23.76 2.71 11.86
N LEU A 77 23.17 2.49 13.03
CA LEU A 77 21.86 3.05 13.39
C LEU A 77 21.75 4.57 13.12
N PRO A 78 22.78 5.41 13.39
CA PRO A 78 22.71 6.85 13.09
C PRO A 78 22.53 7.16 11.60
N GLU A 79 23.19 6.42 10.71
CA GLU A 79 23.05 6.63 9.26
C GLU A 79 21.66 6.25 8.76
N LEU A 80 21.09 5.18 9.32
CA LEU A 80 19.72 4.77 9.01
C LEU A 80 18.73 5.83 9.49
N MET A 81 18.88 6.32 10.72
CA MET A 81 18.03 7.38 11.27
C MET A 81 18.11 8.66 10.44
N GLN A 82 19.32 9.09 10.08
CA GLN A 82 19.51 10.28 9.24
C GLN A 82 18.81 10.13 7.87
N ARG A 83 18.87 8.95 7.26
CA ARG A 83 18.15 8.68 6.01
C ARG A 83 16.63 8.69 6.20
N MET A 84 16.14 8.15 7.31
CA MET A 84 14.70 8.03 7.59
C MET A 84 14.09 9.35 8.07
N GLN A 85 14.90 10.28 8.59
CA GLN A 85 14.46 11.54 9.16
C GLN A 85 13.40 12.31 8.34
N PRO A 86 13.59 12.60 7.04
CA PRO A 86 12.58 13.32 6.27
C PRO A 86 11.23 12.60 6.20
N TRP A 87 11.24 11.26 6.20
CA TRP A 87 10.03 10.44 6.19
C TRP A 87 9.37 10.39 7.56
N MET A 88 10.17 10.32 8.63
CA MET A 88 9.70 10.40 10.01
C MET A 88 9.05 11.76 10.29
N ASP A 89 9.67 12.86 9.86
CA ASP A 89 9.15 14.21 10.03
C ASP A 89 7.84 14.40 9.24
N ALA A 90 7.76 13.85 8.03
CA ALA A 90 6.54 13.86 7.24
C ALA A 90 5.44 13.02 7.91
N TRP A 91 5.78 11.82 8.42
CA TRP A 91 4.83 10.90 9.05
C TRP A 91 4.33 11.40 10.41
N ALA A 92 5.15 12.15 11.15
CA ALA A 92 4.70 12.86 12.37
C ALA A 92 3.52 13.81 12.10
N GLN A 93 3.35 14.25 10.85
CA GLN A 93 2.25 15.10 10.40
C GLN A 93 1.13 14.34 9.65
N ALA A 94 1.13 13.00 9.69
CA ALA A 94 0.21 12.19 8.89
C ALA A 94 -1.28 12.48 9.15
N THR A 95 -1.66 12.76 10.39
CA THR A 95 -3.04 13.06 10.79
C THR A 95 -3.45 14.51 10.52
N HIS A 96 -2.48 15.40 10.31
CA HIS A 96 -2.70 16.80 9.99
C HIS A 96 -2.92 17.00 8.48
N ASP A 97 -2.11 16.34 7.65
CA ASP A 97 -2.23 16.35 6.20
C ASP A 97 -3.09 15.19 5.70
N ARG A 98 -4.40 15.33 5.93
CA ARG A 98 -5.41 14.34 5.53
C ARG A 98 -6.38 14.89 4.51
N VAL A 99 -7.01 13.98 3.78
CA VAL A 99 -8.15 14.30 2.93
C VAL A 99 -9.35 14.66 3.82
N THR A 100 -9.88 15.86 3.65
CA THR A 100 -11.08 16.36 4.37
C THR A 100 -12.16 16.79 3.37
N GLY A 101 -13.41 16.87 3.86
CA GLY A 101 -14.51 17.53 3.14
C GLY A 101 -14.97 16.85 1.86
N GLN A 102 -14.84 15.53 1.75
CA GLN A 102 -15.21 14.80 0.55
C GLN A 102 -16.68 14.41 0.56
N ALA A 103 -17.34 14.56 -0.59
CA ALA A 103 -18.72 14.16 -0.77
C ALA A 103 -18.89 12.65 -0.50
N PRO A 104 -20.09 12.18 -0.09
CA PRO A 104 -20.37 10.77 0.04
C PRO A 104 -20.13 10.02 -1.27
N TYR A 105 -19.69 8.77 -1.17
CA TYR A 105 -19.51 7.86 -2.29
C TYR A 105 -20.78 7.78 -3.14
N ASP A 106 -20.59 7.84 -4.45
CA ASP A 106 -21.64 7.70 -5.45
C ASP A 106 -21.20 6.64 -6.46
N PRO A 107 -21.96 5.55 -6.66
CA PRO A 107 -21.63 4.50 -7.62
C PRO A 107 -21.32 5.02 -9.03
N THR A 108 -21.99 6.09 -9.48
CA THR A 108 -21.78 6.64 -10.84
C THR A 108 -20.39 7.26 -11.00
N SER A 109 -19.85 7.85 -9.93
CA SER A 109 -18.50 8.45 -9.90
C SER A 109 -17.37 7.41 -10.03
N TYR A 110 -17.65 6.15 -9.71
CA TYR A 110 -16.62 5.10 -9.75
C TYR A 110 -16.13 4.80 -11.17
N HIS A 111 -17.04 4.82 -12.16
CA HIS A 111 -16.65 4.61 -13.55
C HIS A 111 -15.73 5.72 -14.06
N VAL A 112 -16.00 6.97 -13.68
CA VAL A 112 -15.15 8.13 -14.00
C VAL A 112 -13.76 7.95 -13.40
N TYR A 113 -13.69 7.50 -12.13
CA TYR A 113 -12.42 7.17 -11.50
C TYR A 113 -11.67 6.08 -12.26
N LEU A 114 -12.32 4.97 -12.63
CA LEU A 114 -11.66 3.88 -13.37
C LEU A 114 -11.12 4.34 -14.73
N GLN A 115 -11.89 5.13 -15.49
CA GLN A 115 -11.46 5.69 -16.78
C GLN A 115 -10.21 6.56 -16.65
N TRP A 116 -10.13 7.36 -15.58
CA TRP A 116 -8.95 8.17 -15.31
C TRP A 116 -7.77 7.35 -14.78
N TYR A 117 -8.02 6.40 -13.89
CA TYR A 117 -7.00 5.69 -13.12
C TYR A 117 -6.29 4.55 -13.89
N VAL A 118 -7.04 3.71 -14.61
CA VAL A 118 -6.53 2.54 -15.33
C VAL A 118 -5.37 2.87 -16.29
N PRO A 119 -5.47 3.89 -17.18
CA PRO A 119 -4.38 4.19 -18.11
C PRO A 119 -3.11 4.71 -17.42
N ARG A 120 -3.19 5.19 -16.18
CA ARG A 120 -2.08 5.85 -15.46
C ARG A 120 -1.31 4.93 -14.51
N THR A 121 -1.88 3.77 -14.18
CA THR A 121 -1.37 2.94 -13.07
C THR A 121 -1.26 1.46 -13.38
N ARG A 122 -1.75 1.01 -14.54
CA ARG A 122 -1.67 -0.39 -14.94
C ARG A 122 -0.28 -0.67 -15.53
N THR A 123 0.65 -1.12 -14.69
CA THR A 123 1.90 -1.74 -15.14
C THR A 123 1.56 -3.05 -15.84
N ARG A 124 1.83 -3.15 -17.14
CA ARG A 124 1.72 -4.43 -17.86
C ARG A 124 2.95 -5.25 -17.51
N LEU A 125 2.75 -6.46 -16.96
CA LEU A 125 3.83 -7.44 -16.87
C LEU A 125 4.22 -7.80 -18.29
N VAL A 126 5.44 -7.46 -18.68
CA VAL A 126 6.02 -7.88 -19.95
C VAL A 126 6.84 -9.13 -19.64
N ALA A 127 6.53 -10.25 -20.30
CA ALA A 127 7.35 -11.44 -20.18
C ALA A 127 8.77 -11.10 -20.64
N ILE A 128 9.73 -11.16 -19.73
CA ILE A 128 11.14 -11.08 -20.09
C ILE A 128 11.42 -12.35 -20.88
N LYS A 129 11.79 -12.22 -22.16
CA LYS A 129 12.27 -13.36 -22.95
C LYS A 129 13.49 -13.89 -22.21
N HIS A 130 13.39 -15.12 -21.70
CA HIS A 130 14.42 -15.78 -20.91
C HIS A 130 15.79 -15.61 -21.58
N GLN A 131 16.70 -14.89 -20.93
CA GLN A 131 18.11 -15.16 -21.09
C GLN A 131 18.33 -16.48 -20.33
N PRO A 132 19.02 -17.49 -20.90
CA PRO A 132 19.23 -18.75 -20.18
C PRO A 132 20.02 -18.43 -18.91
N ASP A 133 19.35 -18.53 -17.76
CA ASP A 133 19.99 -18.41 -16.46
C ASP A 133 20.99 -19.55 -16.32
N GLN A 134 22.23 -19.20 -15.96
CA GLN A 134 23.20 -20.17 -15.49
C GLN A 134 22.64 -20.82 -14.22
N ASP A 135 22.24 -22.08 -14.35
CA ASP A 135 21.95 -23.09 -13.33
C ASP A 135 21.99 -22.59 -11.86
N VAL A 136 20.96 -21.83 -11.47
CA VAL A 136 20.77 -21.45 -10.07
C VAL A 136 20.03 -22.61 -9.40
N GLN A 137 20.78 -23.37 -8.60
CA GLN A 137 20.31 -24.48 -7.77
C GLN A 137 18.90 -24.25 -7.18
N PRO A 138 17.97 -25.20 -7.34
CA PRO A 138 16.57 -25.02 -7.00
C PRO A 138 16.38 -24.70 -5.51
N HIS A 139 15.77 -23.55 -5.24
CA HIS A 139 15.46 -23.04 -3.90
C HIS A 139 14.32 -23.80 -3.21
N ALA A 140 14.26 -25.12 -3.37
CA ALA A 140 13.26 -26.01 -2.77
C ALA A 140 13.33 -26.09 -1.22
N ARG A 141 14.06 -25.18 -0.56
CA ARG A 141 14.24 -25.13 0.89
C ARG A 141 13.65 -23.89 1.56
N LEU A 142 13.03 -22.95 0.84
CA LEU A 142 12.51 -21.72 1.45
C LEU A 142 11.19 -21.91 2.22
N TYR A 143 10.52 -23.07 2.11
CA TYR A 143 9.40 -23.45 2.98
C TYR A 143 9.41 -24.96 3.30
N PRO A 144 10.22 -25.42 4.26
CA PRO A 144 10.05 -26.76 4.80
C PRO A 144 8.79 -26.76 5.68
N GLY A 145 7.72 -27.43 5.24
CA GLY A 145 6.73 -27.98 6.18
C GLY A 145 5.27 -27.52 6.12
N HIS A 146 4.82 -26.65 5.20
CA HIS A 146 3.42 -26.19 5.22
C HIS A 146 2.61 -26.33 3.92
N ALA A 147 3.18 -26.91 2.85
CA ALA A 147 2.49 -27.03 1.56
C ALA A 147 1.41 -28.14 1.50
N GLY A 148 1.22 -28.94 2.55
CA GLY A 148 0.43 -30.18 2.44
C GLY A 148 -0.78 -30.35 3.38
N ARG A 149 -1.09 -29.42 4.29
CA ARG A 149 -2.13 -29.65 5.33
C ARG A 149 -3.42 -28.85 5.22
N ALA A 150 -3.60 -28.03 4.19
CA ALA A 150 -4.80 -27.20 4.05
C ALA A 150 -5.95 -27.83 3.22
N LEU A 151 -5.87 -29.11 2.83
CA LEU A 151 -6.91 -29.75 1.98
C LEU A 151 -7.64 -30.96 2.60
N HIS A 152 -7.45 -31.28 3.89
CA HIS A 152 -8.19 -32.38 4.51
C HIS A 152 -8.66 -32.06 5.94
N GLN A 153 -9.47 -31.02 6.11
CA GLN A 153 -10.39 -30.90 7.25
C GLN A 153 -11.67 -30.16 6.82
N ALA A 154 -12.44 -30.83 5.95
CA ALA A 154 -13.86 -30.61 5.78
C ALA A 154 -14.48 -31.95 5.36
N ALA A 155 -14.75 -32.78 6.36
CA ALA A 155 -15.70 -33.88 6.32
C ALA A 155 -16.48 -33.83 7.63
#